data_AF-A0A131Y663-F1
#
_entry.id   AF-A0A131Y663-F1
#
_cell.length_a   1.000
_cell.length_b   1.000
_cell.length_c   1.000
_cell.angle_alpha   90.00
_cell.angle_beta   90.00
_cell.angle_gamma   90.00
#
_symmetry.space_group_name_H-M   'P 1'
#
loop_
_entity.id
_entity.type
_entity.pdbx_description
1 polymer ?
#
loop_
_entity_poly.entity_id
_entity_poly.type
_entity_poly.pdbx_seq_one_letter_code
_entity_poly.pdbx_strand_id
1 'polypeptide(L)'
;FDVIAVSETWLKNNLKPLLCMATIYHLFHVIYLREVEASRFFVKENIVFQVLSPATISDDVIEKLFIKLDCGVIVGVVYRPPSSLVSSFLVKFEAVLTALSNGQNDRMVVVGDFNIDLTGDTINSYTLLLESFNLRNFITEPTRITSTSSTLIDHALCNTHTDAQAGVYPSLIADHLAIFLVLQTEIIHKRKSCRPEQRTKID
;
A
#
# COMPACT_ATOMS: atom_id res chain seq x y z
N PHE A 1 1.66 -10.94 -7.15
CA PHE A 1 1.42 -9.50 -6.91
C PHE A 1 2.57 -8.68 -7.44
N ASP A 2 2.27 -7.50 -7.98
CA ASP A 2 3.26 -6.58 -8.59
C ASP A 2 3.86 -5.59 -7.58
N VAL A 3 3.03 -5.20 -6.60
CA VAL A 3 3.40 -4.39 -5.44
C VAL A 3 2.87 -5.10 -4.20
N ILE A 4 3.69 -5.18 -3.16
CA ILE A 4 3.30 -5.65 -1.82
C ILE A 4 3.52 -4.47 -0.87
N ALA A 5 2.45 -4.08 -0.19
CA ALA A 5 2.45 -3.07 0.86
C ALA A 5 2.49 -3.74 2.23
N VAL A 6 3.30 -3.21 3.14
CA VAL A 6 3.33 -3.69 4.53
C VAL A 6 3.30 -2.49 5.47
N SER A 7 2.38 -2.48 6.42
CA SER A 7 2.28 -1.54 7.54
C SER A 7 2.77 -2.19 8.84
N GLU A 8 2.95 -1.40 9.91
CA GLU A 8 3.28 -1.89 11.26
C GLU A 8 4.54 -2.75 11.38
N THR A 9 5.55 -2.46 10.58
CA THR A 9 6.82 -3.17 10.65
C THR A 9 7.74 -2.69 11.79
N TRP A 10 7.19 -2.59 13.01
CA TRP A 10 7.86 -2.26 14.29
C TRP A 10 8.92 -3.29 14.72
N LEU A 11 9.71 -3.81 13.79
CA LEU A 11 10.81 -4.69 14.05
C LEU A 11 12.05 -3.86 14.38
N LYS A 12 12.22 -3.61 15.68
CA LYS A 12 13.55 -3.51 16.27
C LYS A 12 14.29 -4.81 15.91
N ASN A 13 15.19 -4.74 14.94
CA ASN A 13 16.27 -5.69 14.65
C ASN A 13 15.96 -7.12 14.12
N ASN A 14 14.70 -7.52 13.91
CA ASN A 14 14.39 -8.88 13.41
C ASN A 14 13.61 -8.90 12.08
N LEU A 15 14.13 -8.18 11.08
CA LEU A 15 13.60 -8.22 9.70
C LEU A 15 13.84 -9.55 8.97
N LYS A 16 14.60 -10.49 9.54
CA LYS A 16 15.00 -11.73 8.86
C LYS A 16 13.86 -12.51 8.19
N PRO A 17 12.64 -12.66 8.76
CA PRO A 17 11.56 -13.39 8.09
C PRO A 17 10.96 -12.64 6.88
N LEU A 18 10.72 -11.32 7.00
CA LEU A 18 10.22 -10.50 5.90
C LEU A 18 11.28 -10.26 4.82
N LEU A 19 12.54 -10.06 5.23
CA LEU A 19 13.66 -10.04 4.30
C LEU A 19 13.79 -11.40 3.63
N CYS A 20 13.63 -12.54 4.33
CA CYS A 20 13.66 -13.86 3.68
C CYS A 20 12.63 -13.95 2.55
N MET A 21 11.39 -13.48 2.75
CA MET A 21 10.36 -13.50 1.70
C MET A 21 10.73 -12.66 0.47
N ALA A 22 11.41 -11.52 0.66
CA ALA A 22 11.87 -10.66 -0.44
C ALA A 22 13.22 -11.11 -1.05
N THR A 23 14.10 -11.71 -0.25
CA THR A 23 15.45 -12.15 -0.64
C THR A 23 15.43 -13.54 -1.27
N ILE A 24 14.40 -14.36 -1.01
CA ILE A 24 14.26 -15.70 -1.61
C ILE A 24 13.99 -15.64 -3.13
N TYR A 25 13.65 -14.47 -3.70
CA TYR A 25 13.34 -14.40 -5.13
C TYR A 25 14.15 -13.42 -5.98
N HIS A 26 14.94 -12.47 -5.47
CA HIS A 26 15.62 -11.46 -6.33
C HIS A 26 14.68 -10.81 -7.36
N LEU A 27 13.39 -10.64 -7.02
CA LEU A 27 12.35 -10.20 -7.95
C LEU A 27 11.79 -8.82 -7.60
N PHE A 28 12.20 -8.21 -6.47
CA PHE A 28 11.60 -6.99 -5.95
C PHE A 28 12.64 -5.95 -5.52
N HIS A 29 12.40 -4.69 -5.89
CA HIS A 29 12.95 -3.52 -5.23
C HIS A 29 12.24 -3.29 -3.89
N VAL A 30 13.02 -3.07 -2.84
CA VAL A 30 12.49 -2.69 -1.52
C VAL A 30 12.56 -1.18 -1.38
N ILE A 31 11.43 -0.55 -1.07
CA ILE A 31 11.34 0.89 -0.79
C ILE A 31 10.98 1.07 0.67
N TYR A 32 11.80 1.83 1.38
CA TYR A 32 11.57 2.30 2.73
C TYR A 32 12.12 3.72 2.84
N LEU A 33 11.38 4.66 3.44
CA LEU A 33 11.79 6.06 3.47
C LEU A 33 12.48 6.51 4.76
N ARG A 34 12.60 5.67 5.80
CA ARG A 34 13.53 5.81 6.94
C ARG A 34 13.58 4.54 7.78
N GLU A 35 14.57 4.42 8.67
CA GLU A 35 14.62 3.39 9.74
C GLU A 35 13.46 3.52 10.75
N VAL A 36 12.72 4.64 10.74
CA VAL A 36 11.74 5.02 11.76
C VAL A 36 10.28 4.79 11.29
N GLU A 37 10.06 4.47 10.01
CA GLU A 37 8.70 4.32 9.44
C GLU A 37 8.31 2.83 9.37
N ALA A 38 7.10 2.51 9.84
CA ALA A 38 6.60 1.14 9.89
C ALA A 38 6.02 0.68 8.53
N SER A 39 5.92 1.57 7.55
CA SER A 39 5.37 1.29 6.22
C SER A 39 6.45 1.01 5.16
N ARG A 40 6.26 -0.02 4.33
CA ARG A 40 7.22 -0.45 3.28
C ARG A 40 6.50 -0.93 2.01
N PHE A 41 7.17 -0.77 0.87
CA PHE A 41 6.76 -1.40 -0.38
C PHE A 41 7.82 -2.39 -0.87
N PHE A 42 7.36 -3.52 -1.40
CA PHE A 42 8.12 -4.41 -2.27
C PHE A 42 7.53 -4.32 -3.68
N VAL A 43 8.28 -3.76 -4.62
CA VAL A 43 7.82 -3.52 -6.01
C VAL A 43 8.63 -4.40 -6.95
N LYS A 44 7.99 -5.13 -7.87
CA LYS A 44 8.74 -5.99 -8.81
C LYS A 44 9.84 -5.21 -9.54
N GLU A 45 11.02 -5.81 -9.72
CA GLU A 45 12.21 -5.15 -10.27
C GLU A 45 12.01 -4.49 -11.64
N ASN A 46 11.16 -5.09 -12.46
CA ASN A 46 10.88 -4.62 -13.80
C ASN A 46 9.83 -3.50 -13.84
N ILE A 47 9.25 -3.09 -12.72
CA ILE A 47 8.28 -1.98 -12.66
C ILE A 47 9.03 -0.67 -12.40
N VAL A 48 8.71 0.36 -13.20
CA VAL A 48 9.22 1.71 -13.01
C VAL A 48 8.26 2.50 -12.13
N PHE A 49 8.82 3.21 -11.15
CA PHE A 49 8.06 4.03 -10.22
C PHE A 49 8.89 5.22 -9.75
N GLN A 50 8.19 6.22 -9.22
CA GLN A 50 8.76 7.34 -8.47
C GLN A 50 8.12 7.42 -7.08
N VAL A 51 8.90 7.81 -6.08
CA VAL A 51 8.39 8.07 -4.72
C VAL A 51 7.79 9.48 -4.67
N LEU A 52 6.59 9.62 -4.09
CA LEU A 52 5.86 10.88 -4.03
C LEU A 52 6.16 11.62 -2.72
N SER A 53 7.19 12.48 -2.74
CA SER A 53 7.46 13.47 -1.69
C SER A 53 6.79 14.80 -2.04
N PRO A 54 6.12 15.50 -1.11
CA PRO A 54 6.10 15.28 0.35
C PRO A 54 4.98 14.36 0.86
N ALA A 55 4.15 13.77 -0.02
CA ALA A 55 3.00 12.95 0.37
C ALA A 55 3.35 11.75 1.28
N THR A 56 4.62 11.34 1.32
CA THR A 56 5.13 10.26 2.17
C THR A 56 5.59 10.71 3.58
N ILE A 57 5.63 12.00 3.90
CA ILE A 57 6.12 12.43 5.22
C ILE A 57 5.15 11.97 6.32
N SER A 58 5.60 11.03 7.16
CA SER A 58 4.82 10.43 8.24
C SER A 58 4.95 11.18 9.57
N ASP A 59 3.95 11.03 10.43
CA ASP A 59 3.94 11.54 11.80
C ASP A 59 3.14 10.62 12.74
N ASP A 60 2.92 11.05 13.98
CA ASP A 60 2.26 10.27 15.05
C ASP A 60 0.76 10.02 14.83
N VAL A 61 0.14 10.70 13.85
CA VAL A 61 -1.29 10.56 13.53
C VAL A 61 -1.48 9.66 12.31
N ILE A 62 -0.59 9.75 11.33
CA ILE A 62 -0.67 9.00 10.07
C ILE A 62 0.73 8.63 9.56
N GLU A 63 0.99 7.33 9.50
CA GLU A 63 2.10 6.79 8.76
C GLU A 63 1.65 6.48 7.33
N LYS A 64 2.48 6.83 6.36
CA LYS A 64 2.10 6.70 4.96
C LYS A 64 3.32 6.66 4.05
N LEU A 65 3.22 5.91 2.95
CA LEU A 65 4.20 5.88 1.87
C LEU A 65 3.48 5.79 0.54
N PHE A 66 3.85 6.67 -0.39
CA PHE A 66 3.21 6.75 -1.70
C PHE A 66 4.24 6.67 -2.82
N ILE A 67 3.93 5.87 -3.83
CA ILE A 67 4.66 5.78 -5.08
C ILE A 67 3.72 6.02 -6.25
N LYS A 68 4.24 6.55 -7.35
CA LYS A 68 3.55 6.60 -8.64
C LYS A 68 4.25 5.68 -9.61
N LEU A 69 3.51 4.73 -10.16
CA LEU A 69 3.96 3.86 -11.24
C LEU A 69 3.91 4.65 -12.56
N ASP A 70 4.81 4.33 -13.49
CA ASP A 70 4.86 5.00 -14.81
C ASP A 70 3.58 4.82 -15.63
N CYS A 71 2.77 3.80 -15.32
CA CYS A 71 1.45 3.60 -15.94
C CYS A 71 0.34 4.54 -15.40
N GLY A 72 0.67 5.54 -14.58
CA GLY A 72 -0.30 6.50 -14.06
C GLY A 72 -1.11 5.99 -12.86
N VAL A 73 -0.60 4.97 -12.16
CA VAL A 73 -1.23 4.45 -10.94
C VAL A 73 -0.44 4.95 -9.72
N ILE A 74 -1.12 5.65 -8.82
CA ILE A 74 -0.62 6.00 -7.49
C ILE A 74 -0.94 4.85 -6.54
N VAL A 75 0.08 4.32 -5.86
CA VAL A 75 -0.06 3.29 -4.84
C VAL A 75 0.40 3.86 -3.50
N GLY A 76 -0.50 3.81 -2.52
CA GLY A 76 -0.28 4.24 -1.15
C GLY A 76 -0.39 3.09 -0.18
N VAL A 77 0.51 3.04 0.81
CA VAL A 77 0.31 2.30 2.04
C VAL A 77 0.09 3.30 3.16
N VAL A 78 -0.97 3.13 3.95
CA VAL A 78 -1.34 4.03 5.05
C VAL A 78 -1.55 3.20 6.31
N TYR A 79 -1.02 3.70 7.42
CA TYR A 79 -1.29 3.19 8.74
C TYR A 79 -1.76 4.32 9.66
N ARG A 80 -2.89 4.11 10.33
CA ARG A 80 -3.34 4.97 11.42
C ARG A 80 -3.09 4.24 12.74
N PRO A 81 -2.23 4.76 13.64
CA PRO A 81 -2.12 4.22 14.98
C PRO A 81 -3.48 4.19 15.69
N PRO A 82 -3.87 3.09 16.34
CA PRO A 82 -5.18 2.99 17.00
C PRO A 82 -5.36 4.04 18.11
N SER A 83 -4.26 4.53 18.68
CA SER A 83 -4.22 5.58 19.70
C SER A 83 -4.47 6.99 19.15
N SER A 84 -4.34 7.23 17.84
CA SER A 84 -4.56 8.56 17.26
C SER A 84 -6.04 8.87 17.13
N LEU A 85 -6.46 10.13 17.21
CA LEU A 85 -7.87 10.49 17.02
C LEU A 85 -8.26 10.33 15.55
N VAL A 86 -9.42 9.69 15.30
CA VAL A 86 -9.95 9.53 13.94
C VAL A 86 -10.10 10.89 13.25
N SER A 87 -10.63 11.91 13.93
CA SER A 87 -10.79 13.26 13.36
C SER A 87 -9.46 13.87 12.90
N SER A 88 -8.40 13.75 13.69
CA SER A 88 -7.06 14.23 13.33
C SER A 88 -6.50 13.47 12.13
N PHE A 89 -6.73 12.15 12.08
CA PHE A 89 -6.37 11.34 10.92
C PHE A 89 -7.09 11.79 9.65
N LEU A 90 -8.42 12.00 9.71
CA LEU A 90 -9.22 12.40 8.55
C LEU A 90 -8.72 13.71 7.94
N VAL A 91 -8.41 14.72 8.76
CA VAL A 91 -7.87 16.01 8.30
C VAL A 91 -6.54 15.82 7.56
N LYS A 92 -5.64 14.99 8.09
CA LYS A 92 -4.34 14.74 7.44
C LYS A 92 -4.48 13.88 6.20
N PHE A 93 -5.37 12.89 6.22
CA PHE A 93 -5.62 12.03 5.08
C PHE A 93 -6.24 12.82 3.93
N GLU A 94 -7.21 13.69 4.22
CA GLU A 94 -7.79 14.63 3.24
C GLU A 94 -6.72 15.53 2.60
N ALA A 95 -5.81 16.10 3.40
CA ALA A 95 -4.72 16.93 2.87
C ALA A 95 -3.80 16.13 1.91
N VAL A 96 -3.51 14.87 2.23
CA VAL A 96 -2.73 13.97 1.36
C VAL A 96 -3.48 13.67 0.07
N LEU A 97 -4.74 13.27 0.16
CA LEU A 97 -5.57 12.96 -1.01
C LEU A 97 -5.73 14.18 -1.92
N THR A 98 -5.92 15.37 -1.35
CA THR A 98 -5.99 16.64 -2.08
C THR A 98 -4.68 16.91 -2.83
N ALA A 99 -3.53 16.76 -2.16
CA ALA A 99 -2.22 16.98 -2.77
C ALA A 99 -1.95 16.03 -3.95
N LEU A 100 -2.39 14.77 -3.83
CA LEU A 100 -2.24 13.75 -4.86
C LEU A 100 -3.23 13.91 -6.03
N SER A 101 -4.38 14.56 -5.80
CA SER A 101 -5.44 14.74 -6.80
C SER A 101 -5.27 15.98 -7.69
N ASN A 102 -4.16 16.71 -7.55
CA ASN A 102 -3.91 18.00 -8.20
C ASN A 102 -3.62 17.90 -9.73
N GLY A 103 -4.65 17.55 -10.51
CA GLY A 103 -4.71 17.79 -11.96
C GLY A 103 -4.35 16.61 -12.86
N GLN A 104 -4.08 15.42 -12.30
CA GLN A 104 -3.84 14.21 -13.06
C GLN A 104 -4.98 13.22 -12.78
N ASN A 105 -5.61 12.69 -13.83
CA ASN A 105 -6.67 11.69 -13.73
C ASN A 105 -6.07 10.31 -13.41
N ASP A 106 -5.15 10.27 -12.44
CA ASP A 106 -4.42 9.08 -12.04
C ASP A 106 -5.36 8.13 -11.28
N ARG A 107 -5.15 6.83 -11.51
CA ARG A 107 -5.79 5.82 -10.68
C ARG A 107 -5.06 5.77 -9.34
N MET A 108 -5.80 5.84 -8.25
CA MET A 108 -5.29 5.76 -6.89
C MET A 108 -5.69 4.44 -6.25
N VAL A 109 -4.72 3.79 -5.63
CA VAL A 109 -4.89 2.61 -4.78
C VAL A 109 -4.25 2.92 -3.44
N VAL A 110 -5.03 2.90 -2.36
CA VAL A 110 -4.52 3.10 -1.00
C VAL A 110 -4.89 1.88 -0.17
N VAL A 111 -3.90 1.22 0.41
CA VAL A 111 -4.07 0.02 1.23
C VAL A 111 -3.46 0.22 2.62
N GLY A 112 -3.87 -0.58 3.59
CA GLY A 112 -3.20 -0.67 4.89
C GLY A 112 -4.18 -0.73 6.05
N ASP A 113 -3.66 -0.61 7.27
CA ASP A 113 -4.44 -0.66 8.51
C ASP A 113 -4.88 0.75 8.94
N PHE A 114 -6.18 1.01 8.83
CA PHE A 114 -6.79 2.28 9.19
C PHE A 114 -7.24 2.32 10.65
N ASN A 115 -7.29 1.18 11.36
CA ASN A 115 -7.87 1.06 12.69
C ASN A 115 -9.26 1.74 12.81
N ILE A 116 -10.04 1.75 11.72
CA ILE A 116 -11.40 2.27 11.61
C ILE A 116 -12.28 1.10 11.22
N ASP A 117 -13.11 0.60 12.13
CA ASP A 117 -13.90 -0.61 11.91
C ASP A 117 -15.12 -0.33 11.02
N LEU A 118 -15.23 -1.10 9.93
CA LEU A 118 -16.36 -1.03 8.98
C LEU A 118 -17.37 -2.18 9.15
N THR A 119 -17.27 -3.02 10.20
CA THR A 119 -18.25 -4.09 10.46
C THR A 119 -19.53 -3.60 11.15
N GLY A 120 -19.51 -2.40 11.76
CA GLY A 120 -20.62 -1.80 12.50
C GLY A 120 -21.08 -0.46 11.92
N ASP A 121 -21.55 0.45 12.78
CA ASP A 121 -21.92 1.80 12.38
C ASP A 121 -20.66 2.55 11.90
N THR A 122 -20.52 2.66 10.57
CA THR A 122 -19.40 3.35 9.96
C THR A 122 -19.36 4.81 10.39
N ILE A 123 -18.16 5.33 10.65
CA ILE A 123 -17.95 6.75 10.92
C ILE A 123 -18.32 7.55 9.67
N ASN A 124 -19.47 8.24 9.71
CA ASN A 124 -20.01 9.00 8.58
C ASN A 124 -18.97 9.93 7.93
N SER A 125 -18.11 10.59 8.72
CA SER A 125 -17.07 11.47 8.18
C SER A 125 -15.97 10.75 7.41
N TYR A 126 -15.67 9.48 7.74
CA TYR A 126 -14.73 8.67 6.95
C TYR A 126 -15.36 8.30 5.61
N THR A 127 -16.61 7.82 5.60
CA THR A 127 -17.33 7.49 4.35
C THR A 127 -17.42 8.70 3.43
N LEU A 128 -17.85 9.84 3.96
CA LEU A 128 -17.97 11.08 3.18
C LEU A 128 -16.63 11.55 2.61
N LEU A 129 -15.53 11.38 3.36
CA LEU A 129 -14.19 11.66 2.86
C LEU A 129 -13.81 10.72 1.72
N LEU A 130 -14.08 9.42 1.83
CA LEU A 130 -13.78 8.49 0.75
C LEU A 130 -14.58 8.83 -0.52
N GLU A 131 -15.87 9.12 -0.37
CA GLU A 131 -16.77 9.50 -1.47
C GLU A 131 -16.32 10.79 -2.17
N SER A 132 -15.81 11.80 -1.43
CA SER A 132 -15.35 13.05 -2.03
C SER A 132 -14.13 12.88 -2.96
N PHE A 133 -13.36 11.81 -2.77
CA PHE A 133 -12.24 11.41 -3.63
C PHE A 133 -12.56 10.22 -4.54
N ASN A 134 -13.84 9.84 -4.66
CA ASN A 134 -14.31 8.67 -5.42
C ASN A 134 -13.60 7.37 -5.01
N LEU A 135 -13.15 7.26 -3.76
CA LEU A 135 -12.54 6.07 -3.21
C LEU A 135 -13.61 5.17 -2.63
N ARG A 136 -13.52 3.87 -2.91
CA ARG A 136 -14.34 2.85 -2.23
C ARG A 136 -13.45 1.76 -1.66
N ASN A 137 -13.83 1.21 -0.51
CA ASN A 137 -13.20 0.01 0.03
C ASN A 137 -13.68 -1.23 -0.75
N PHE A 138 -12.73 -2.10 -1.11
CA PHE A 138 -12.99 -3.36 -1.80
C PHE A 138 -12.95 -4.59 -0.88
N ILE A 139 -12.50 -4.43 0.36
CA ILE A 139 -12.51 -5.51 1.35
C ILE A 139 -13.85 -5.49 2.07
N THR A 140 -14.52 -6.64 2.11
CA THR A 140 -15.85 -6.78 2.72
C THR A 140 -15.85 -7.70 3.94
N GLU A 141 -14.79 -8.49 4.08
CA GLU A 141 -14.60 -9.48 5.11
C GLU A 141 -13.75 -8.92 6.26
N PRO A 142 -13.99 -9.33 7.52
CA PRO A 142 -13.14 -8.94 8.65
C PRO A 142 -11.67 -9.29 8.41
N THR A 143 -10.78 -8.38 8.79
CA THR A 143 -9.33 -8.49 8.55
C THR A 143 -8.55 -8.76 9.83
N ARG A 144 -9.12 -8.46 11.00
CA ARG A 144 -8.57 -8.86 12.29
C ARG A 144 -9.57 -9.71 13.05
N ILE A 145 -9.18 -10.94 13.35
CA ILE A 145 -10.04 -11.92 14.04
C ILE A 145 -9.33 -12.35 15.32
N THR A 146 -10.00 -12.12 16.45
CA THR A 146 -9.54 -12.57 17.77
C THR A 146 -10.51 -13.61 18.33
N SER A 147 -10.24 -14.14 19.52
CA SER A 147 -11.19 -15.04 20.20
C SER A 147 -12.52 -14.37 20.56
N THR A 148 -12.57 -13.04 20.59
CA THR A 148 -13.71 -12.26 21.10
C THR A 148 -14.25 -11.23 20.11
N SER A 149 -13.58 -10.97 19.00
CA SER A 149 -13.96 -9.94 18.03
C SER A 149 -13.56 -10.30 16.61
N SER A 150 -14.22 -9.67 15.64
CA SER A 150 -13.96 -9.82 14.22
C SER A 150 -14.22 -8.47 13.55
N THR A 151 -13.18 -7.73 13.20
CA THR A 151 -13.25 -6.33 12.74
C THR A 151 -12.66 -6.16 11.35
N LEU A 152 -13.22 -5.24 10.56
CA LEU A 152 -12.72 -4.85 9.24
C LEU A 152 -12.02 -3.51 9.38
N ILE A 153 -10.70 -3.54 9.53
CA ILE A 153 -9.86 -2.36 9.80
C ILE A 153 -8.74 -2.17 8.78
N ASP A 154 -8.43 -3.21 7.99
CA ASP A 154 -7.52 -3.13 6.86
C ASP A 154 -8.33 -2.87 5.59
N HIS A 155 -8.09 -1.73 4.94
CA HIS A 155 -8.90 -1.30 3.80
C HIS A 155 -8.10 -1.36 2.50
N ALA A 156 -8.76 -1.71 1.41
CA ALA A 156 -8.25 -1.56 0.05
C ALA A 156 -9.10 -0.52 -0.69
N LEU A 157 -8.66 0.73 -0.66
CA LEU A 157 -9.34 1.88 -1.25
C LEU A 157 -8.88 2.07 -2.69
N CYS A 158 -9.81 2.19 -3.63
CA CYS A 158 -9.46 2.53 -5.01
C CYS A 158 -10.53 3.37 -5.70
N ASN A 159 -10.09 4.27 -6.58
CA ASN A 159 -10.96 5.16 -7.38
C ASN A 159 -11.28 4.61 -8.78
N THR A 160 -11.26 3.29 -8.96
CA THR A 160 -11.56 2.67 -10.26
C THR A 160 -13.06 2.44 -10.48
N HIS A 161 -13.50 2.65 -11.72
CA HIS A 161 -14.84 2.30 -12.20
C HIS A 161 -14.93 0.87 -12.78
N THR A 162 -13.80 0.18 -12.91
CA THR A 162 -13.74 -1.19 -13.43
C THR A 162 -13.93 -2.23 -12.33
N ASP A 163 -14.30 -3.44 -12.73
CA ASP A 163 -14.24 -4.60 -11.84
C ASP A 163 -12.81 -4.78 -11.33
N ALA A 164 -12.68 -4.95 -10.02
CA ALA A 164 -11.45 -5.35 -9.37
C ALA A 164 -11.73 -6.61 -8.55
N GLN A 165 -10.74 -7.48 -8.47
CA GLN A 165 -10.81 -8.62 -7.56
C GLN A 165 -10.12 -8.24 -6.26
N ALA A 166 -10.76 -8.51 -5.14
CA ALA A 166 -10.22 -8.23 -3.82
C ALA A 166 -10.63 -9.31 -2.84
N GLY A 167 -9.97 -9.35 -1.69
CA GLY A 167 -10.32 -10.25 -0.60
C GLY A 167 -9.23 -10.35 0.45
N VAL A 168 -9.39 -11.36 1.31
CA VAL A 168 -8.52 -11.62 2.45
C VAL A 168 -7.85 -12.99 2.33
N TYR A 169 -6.62 -13.10 2.83
CA TYR A 169 -5.87 -14.36 2.96
C TYR A 169 -5.37 -14.53 4.40
N PRO A 170 -5.48 -15.73 4.99
CA PRO A 170 -4.83 -16.05 6.25
C PRO A 170 -3.32 -15.80 6.18
N SER A 171 -2.82 -14.95 7.08
CA SER A 171 -1.39 -14.73 7.28
C SER A 171 -0.91 -15.57 8.44
N LEU A 172 0.20 -16.30 8.27
CA LEU A 172 0.84 -17.06 9.34
C LEU A 172 1.81 -16.21 10.18
N ILE A 173 2.05 -14.96 9.79
CA ILE A 173 3.11 -14.10 10.34
C ILE A 173 2.57 -12.82 11.00
N ALA A 174 1.27 -12.59 10.95
CA ALA A 174 0.60 -11.43 11.54
C ALA A 174 -0.69 -11.87 12.24
N ASP A 175 -1.15 -11.09 13.22
CA ASP A 175 -2.46 -11.25 13.85
C ASP A 175 -3.61 -10.70 12.99
N HIS A 176 -3.28 -10.06 11.86
CA HIS A 176 -4.20 -9.64 10.81
C HIS A 176 -4.15 -10.60 9.61
N LEU A 177 -5.27 -10.75 8.92
CA LEU A 177 -5.36 -11.35 7.59
C LEU A 177 -4.77 -10.39 6.56
N ALA A 178 -4.01 -10.94 5.60
CA ALA A 178 -3.48 -10.14 4.50
C ALA A 178 -4.61 -9.77 3.53
N ILE A 179 -4.69 -8.51 3.12
CA ILE A 179 -5.63 -8.06 2.09
C ILE A 179 -4.97 -8.04 0.71
N PHE A 180 -5.77 -8.21 -0.34
CA PHE A 180 -5.30 -8.03 -1.72
C PHE A 180 -6.31 -7.28 -2.59
N LEU A 181 -5.78 -6.62 -3.62
CA LEU A 181 -6.54 -5.99 -4.69
C LEU A 181 -5.82 -6.26 -6.01
N VAL A 182 -6.57 -6.72 -7.02
CA VAL A 182 -6.09 -6.97 -8.38
C VAL A 182 -6.88 -6.10 -9.34
N LEU A 183 -6.16 -5.26 -10.07
CA LEU A 183 -6.69 -4.35 -11.07
C LEU A 183 -6.16 -4.77 -12.45
N GLN A 184 -7.03 -4.77 -13.46
CA GLN A 184 -6.58 -4.81 -14.84
C GLN A 184 -5.97 -3.45 -15.22
N THR A 185 -4.67 -3.44 -15.41
CA THR A 185 -3.94 -2.25 -15.86
C THR A 185 -2.76 -2.66 -16.71
N GLU A 186 -2.44 -1.87 -17.73
CA GLU A 186 -1.23 -2.06 -18.51
C GLU A 186 -0.04 -1.49 -17.71
N ILE A 187 0.78 -2.39 -17.15
CA ILE A 187 2.00 -2.00 -16.44
C ILE A 187 3.16 -1.93 -17.44
N ILE A 188 3.84 -0.79 -17.47
CA ILE A 188 5.05 -0.60 -18.27
C ILE A 188 6.21 -1.29 -17.54
N HIS A 189 6.83 -2.26 -18.22
CA HIS A 189 7.97 -2.98 -17.70
C HIS A 189 9.28 -2.48 -18.31
N LYS A 190 10.35 -2.34 -17.51
CA LYS A 190 11.71 -2.15 -18.04
C LYS A 190 12.05 -3.32 -18.95
N ARG A 191 12.46 -3.04 -20.20
CA ARG A 191 13.04 -4.06 -21.08
C ARG A 191 14.32 -4.59 -20.42
N LYS A 192 14.45 -5.91 -20.27
CA LYS A 192 15.75 -6.52 -19.92
C LYS A 192 16.73 -6.12 -21.03
N SER A 193 17.87 -5.51 -20.68
CA SER A 193 18.89 -5.27 -21.68
C SER A 193 19.47 -6.62 -22.13
N CYS A 194 19.30 -6.96 -23.41
CA CYS A 194 20.12 -7.99 -24.02
C CYS A 194 21.55 -7.44 -24.06
N ARG A 195 22.43 -7.90 -23.17
CA ARG A 195 23.87 -7.66 -23.34
C ARG A 195 24.32 -8.46 -24.58
N PRO A 196 24.97 -7.86 -25.59
CA PRO A 196 25.74 -8.64 -26.54
C PRO A 196 26.94 -9.23 -25.78
N GLU A 197 27.17 -10.54 -25.91
CA GLU A 197 28.43 -11.16 -25.50
C GLU A 197 29.59 -10.41 -26.17
N GLN A 198 30.46 -9.78 -25.38
CA GLN A 198 31.76 -9.35 -25.88
C GLN A 198 32.57 -10.61 -26.20
N ARG A 199 32.54 -11.03 -27.46
CA ARG A 199 33.61 -11.84 -28.05
C ARG A 199 34.83 -10.94 -28.22
N THR A 200 35.69 -10.89 -27.22
CA THR A 200 37.08 -10.48 -27.44
C THR A 200 37.79 -11.63 -28.16
N LYS A 201 38.10 -11.39 -29.44
CA LYS A 201 39.05 -12.19 -30.21
C LYS A 201 40.41 -12.16 -29.47
N ILE A 202 41.01 -13.32 -29.32
CA ILE A 202 42.42 -13.45 -29.00
C ILE A 202 43.12 -13.58 -30.35
N ASP A 203 43.91 -12.57 -30.69
CA ASP A 203 44.95 -12.66 -31.71
C ASP A 203 46.19 -13.38 -31.13
#